data_AF-A0A6F8YSA8-F1
#
_entry.id   AF-A0A6F8YSA8-F1
#
_cell.length_a   1.000
_cell.length_b   1.000
_cell.length_c   1.000
_cell.angle_alpha   90.00
_cell.angle_beta   90.00
_cell.angle_gamma   90.00
#
_symmetry.space_group_name_H-M   'P 1'
#
loop_
_entity.id
_entity.type
_entity.pdbx_description
1 polymer ?
#
loop_
_entity_poly.entity_id
_entity_poly.type
_entity_poly.pdbx_seq_one_letter_code
_entity_poly.pdbx_strand_id
1 'polypeptide(L)'
;MRPLVAALDEALCADPALAGLPGRFLFALDDGRGDVAGLGADVGLRGRTVLLAGRDSGLRVPADEAVPALLAAAHAFLAERDGHWRLSELDDGVARVAARLGATPPGLPAARPVSWGPIGAVSQVDGRFAVAAAVPLGRLSPSQARVLGGAPAVVVTPWRGVVLPDLPDESFLARLAEAGLPTDPDSPWVGVTACVGSPGCGRAHADVRADALEHHGAHPSHGLPVHWVGCDRACGSPAGEHLRMEATAGGYVTA
;
A
#
# COMPACT_ATOMS: atom_id res chain seq x y z
N MET A 1 -12.59 -3.36 11.25
CA MET A 1 -12.03 -3.67 9.92
C MET A 1 -11.48 -5.08 9.80
N ARG A 2 -10.58 -5.54 10.69
CA ARG A 2 -9.94 -6.88 10.56
C ARG A 2 -10.90 -8.07 10.34
N PRO A 3 -12.05 -8.18 11.06
CA PRO A 3 -13.01 -9.26 10.78
C PRO A 3 -13.58 -9.22 9.36
N LEU A 4 -13.78 -8.02 8.79
CA LEU A 4 -14.27 -7.85 7.42
C LEU A 4 -13.23 -8.27 6.38
N VAL A 5 -11.94 -8.01 6.64
CA VAL A 5 -10.83 -8.49 5.80
C VAL A 5 -10.79 -10.03 5.79
N ALA A 6 -10.91 -10.66 6.96
CA ALA A 6 -10.94 -12.12 7.07
C ALA A 6 -12.15 -12.72 6.35
N ALA A 7 -13.34 -12.13 6.52
CA ALA A 7 -14.56 -12.57 5.83
C ALA A 7 -14.45 -12.41 4.30
N LEU A 8 -13.82 -11.33 3.81
CA LEU A 8 -13.56 -11.16 2.39
C LEU A 8 -12.60 -12.22 1.85
N ASP A 9 -11.51 -12.50 2.57
CA ASP A 9 -10.51 -13.52 2.19
C ASP A 9 -11.15 -14.92 2.10
N GLU A 10 -11.93 -15.30 3.11
CA GLU A 10 -12.66 -16.58 3.14
C GLU A 10 -13.64 -16.68 1.97
N ALA A 11 -14.45 -15.66 1.75
CA ALA A 11 -15.45 -15.65 0.68
C ALA A 11 -14.81 -15.60 -0.72
N LEU A 12 -13.68 -14.90 -0.88
CA LEU A 12 -12.90 -14.88 -2.12
C LEU A 12 -12.35 -16.27 -2.45
N CYS A 13 -11.79 -16.97 -1.45
CA CYS A 13 -11.27 -18.32 -1.64
C CYS A 13 -12.38 -19.36 -1.89
N ALA A 14 -13.58 -19.12 -1.37
CA ALA A 14 -14.74 -20.00 -1.56
C ALA A 14 -15.38 -19.89 -2.95
N ASP A 15 -15.04 -18.87 -3.75
CA ASP A 15 -15.59 -18.65 -5.09
C ASP A 15 -14.60 -19.06 -6.19
N PRO A 16 -14.80 -20.21 -6.87
CA PRO A 16 -13.87 -20.70 -7.88
C PRO A 16 -13.75 -19.80 -9.11
N ALA A 17 -14.76 -18.99 -9.43
CA ALA A 17 -14.70 -18.09 -10.58
C ALA A 17 -13.71 -16.95 -10.33
N LEU A 18 -13.56 -16.51 -9.08
CA LEU A 18 -12.61 -15.46 -8.70
C LEU A 18 -11.14 -15.90 -8.73
N ALA A 19 -10.86 -17.20 -8.86
CA ALA A 19 -9.53 -17.69 -9.20
C ALA A 19 -9.05 -17.20 -10.58
N GLY A 20 -9.96 -16.71 -11.43
CA GLY A 20 -9.64 -16.04 -12.69
C GLY A 20 -9.08 -14.61 -12.54
N LEU A 21 -9.04 -14.05 -11.32
CA LEU A 21 -8.49 -12.73 -11.09
C LEU A 21 -6.96 -12.71 -11.34
N PRO A 22 -6.43 -11.65 -11.96
CA PRO A 22 -4.99 -11.46 -12.10
C PRO A 22 -4.30 -11.37 -10.74
N GLY A 23 -3.07 -11.90 -10.64
CA GLY A 23 -2.25 -11.74 -9.43
C GLY A 23 -1.84 -10.30 -9.09
N ARG A 24 -2.22 -9.30 -9.92
CA ARG A 24 -2.06 -7.88 -9.64
C ARG A 24 -3.36 -7.19 -9.19
N PHE A 25 -4.50 -7.89 -9.18
CA PHE A 25 -5.78 -7.35 -8.73
C PHE A 25 -5.77 -7.20 -7.20
N LEU A 26 -6.18 -6.04 -6.69
CA LEU A 26 -6.07 -5.65 -5.30
C LEU A 26 -7.41 -5.26 -4.71
N PHE A 27 -7.63 -5.66 -3.46
CA PHE A 27 -8.67 -5.14 -2.59
C PHE A 27 -8.08 -4.17 -1.56
N ALA A 28 -8.79 -3.09 -1.21
CA ALA A 28 -8.45 -2.21 -0.09
C ALA A 28 -9.66 -1.88 0.78
N LEU A 29 -9.54 -2.10 2.08
CA LEU A 29 -10.60 -1.84 3.05
C LEU A 29 -10.14 -0.78 4.05
N ASP A 30 -10.91 0.29 4.13
CA ASP A 30 -10.61 1.51 4.86
C ASP A 30 -11.80 1.88 5.76
N ASP A 31 -11.53 2.21 7.03
CA ASP A 31 -12.58 2.45 8.02
C ASP A 31 -13.26 3.82 7.87
N GLY A 32 -12.83 4.62 6.89
CA GLY A 32 -13.32 5.96 6.61
C GLY A 32 -12.22 7.01 6.69
N ARG A 33 -11.13 6.73 7.42
CA ARG A 33 -9.99 7.64 7.60
C ARG A 33 -9.28 7.98 6.29
N GLY A 34 -9.33 7.09 5.31
CA GLY A 34 -8.80 7.32 3.97
C GLY A 34 -7.32 6.98 3.82
N ASP A 35 -6.73 6.28 4.78
CA ASP A 35 -5.33 5.88 4.79
C ASP A 35 -4.96 5.05 3.54
N VAL A 36 -5.81 4.10 3.16
CA VAL A 36 -5.52 3.17 2.03
C VAL A 36 -6.44 3.38 0.83
N ALA A 37 -7.54 4.12 0.99
CA ALA A 37 -8.50 4.39 -0.08
C ALA A 37 -7.86 5.07 -1.31
N GLY A 38 -6.86 5.95 -1.09
CA GLY A 38 -6.13 6.65 -2.15
C GLY A 38 -5.09 5.81 -2.89
N LEU A 39 -4.82 4.58 -2.46
CA LEU A 39 -3.81 3.70 -3.09
C LEU A 39 -4.26 3.08 -4.42
N GLY A 40 -5.53 3.30 -4.81
CA GLY A 40 -6.02 2.88 -6.12
C GLY A 40 -6.13 1.36 -6.28
N ALA A 41 -6.53 0.64 -5.22
CA ALA A 41 -6.93 -0.76 -5.35
C ALA A 41 -8.09 -0.91 -6.35
N ASP A 42 -8.16 -2.04 -7.04
CA ASP A 42 -9.15 -2.27 -8.10
C ASP A 42 -10.57 -2.23 -7.55
N VAL A 43 -10.76 -2.85 -6.39
CA VAL A 43 -12.01 -2.81 -5.63
C VAL A 43 -11.68 -2.40 -4.20
N GLY A 44 -12.46 -1.51 -3.61
CA GLY A 44 -12.26 -1.12 -2.23
C GLY A 44 -13.53 -0.75 -1.49
N LEU A 45 -13.40 -0.60 -0.18
CA LEU A 45 -14.44 -0.09 0.69
C LEU A 45 -13.85 1.02 1.54
N ARG A 46 -14.50 2.20 1.55
CA ARG A 46 -14.19 3.28 2.49
C ARG A 46 -15.42 3.60 3.33
N GLY A 47 -15.41 3.19 4.58
CA GLY A 47 -16.61 3.21 5.43
C GLY A 47 -17.71 2.35 4.82
N ARG A 48 -18.69 2.98 4.16
CA ARG A 48 -19.81 2.31 3.45
C ARG A 48 -19.75 2.44 1.94
N THR A 49 -18.78 3.18 1.42
CA THR A 49 -18.66 3.51 0.00
C THR A 49 -17.82 2.46 -0.71
N VAL A 50 -18.38 1.83 -1.75
CA VAL A 50 -17.59 0.95 -2.63
C VAL A 50 -16.76 1.81 -3.58
N LEU A 51 -15.47 1.51 -3.67
CA LEU A 51 -14.51 2.15 -4.54
C LEU A 51 -14.12 1.22 -5.69
N LEU A 52 -13.91 1.81 -6.86
CA LEU A 52 -13.42 1.14 -8.07
C LEU A 52 -12.19 1.90 -8.57
N ALA A 53 -11.02 1.25 -8.62
CA ALA A 53 -9.72 1.91 -8.86
C ALA A 53 -9.52 3.16 -7.98
N GLY A 54 -9.89 3.08 -6.71
CA GLY A 54 -9.80 4.20 -5.74
C GLY A 54 -10.83 5.33 -5.94
N ARG A 55 -11.81 5.18 -6.84
CA ARG A 55 -12.85 6.18 -7.12
C ARG A 55 -14.21 5.73 -6.58
N ASP A 56 -15.02 6.68 -6.12
CA ASP A 56 -16.40 6.40 -5.68
C ASP A 56 -17.20 5.79 -6.82
N SER A 57 -17.75 4.59 -6.60
CA SER A 57 -18.60 3.89 -7.58
C SER A 57 -20.03 4.43 -7.64
N GLY A 58 -20.45 5.21 -6.64
CA GLY A 58 -21.84 5.60 -6.41
C GLY A 58 -22.60 4.63 -5.48
N LEU A 59 -22.02 3.46 -5.14
CA LEU A 59 -22.66 2.50 -4.25
C LEU A 59 -22.39 2.81 -2.78
N ARG A 60 -23.42 2.60 -1.96
CA ARG A 60 -23.37 2.63 -0.49
C ARG A 60 -23.97 1.35 0.05
N VAL A 61 -23.19 0.59 0.80
CA VAL A 61 -23.60 -0.73 1.31
C VAL A 61 -23.59 -0.75 2.84
N PRO A 62 -24.54 -1.45 3.47
CA PRO A 62 -24.43 -1.76 4.89
C PRO A 62 -23.29 -2.75 5.15
N ALA A 63 -22.89 -2.87 6.41
CA ALA A 63 -21.67 -3.60 6.79
C ALA A 63 -21.77 -5.11 6.51
N ASP A 64 -22.97 -5.68 6.61
CA ASP A 64 -23.31 -7.06 6.30
C ASP A 64 -23.29 -7.36 4.79
N GLU A 65 -23.60 -6.37 3.95
CA GLU A 65 -23.55 -6.48 2.48
C GLU A 65 -22.18 -6.08 1.87
N ALA A 66 -21.21 -5.70 2.71
CA ALA A 66 -19.92 -5.23 2.25
C ALA A 66 -19.16 -6.30 1.46
N VAL A 67 -19.03 -7.52 1.98
CA VAL A 67 -18.32 -8.62 1.28
C VAL A 67 -19.03 -9.00 -0.02
N PRO A 68 -20.36 -9.28 -0.04
CA PRO A 68 -21.08 -9.55 -1.29
C PRO A 68 -20.87 -8.47 -2.37
N ALA A 69 -20.90 -7.20 -1.99
CA ALA A 69 -20.71 -6.10 -2.94
C ALA A 69 -19.27 -6.05 -3.52
N LEU A 70 -18.24 -6.30 -2.70
CA LEU A 70 -16.86 -6.33 -3.16
C LEU A 70 -16.61 -7.51 -4.12
N LEU A 71 -17.19 -8.69 -3.84
CA LEU A 71 -17.10 -9.84 -4.73
C LEU A 71 -17.87 -9.61 -6.04
N ALA A 72 -19.05 -9.00 -5.98
CA ALA A 72 -19.81 -8.62 -7.17
C ALA A 72 -19.01 -7.67 -8.07
N ALA A 73 -18.29 -6.71 -7.49
CA ALA A 73 -17.40 -5.82 -8.23
C ALA A 73 -16.23 -6.57 -8.89
N ALA A 74 -15.65 -7.56 -8.20
CA ALA A 74 -14.59 -8.39 -8.77
C ALA A 74 -15.08 -9.26 -9.94
N HIS A 75 -16.27 -9.86 -9.83
CA HIS A 75 -16.93 -10.57 -10.93
C HIS A 75 -17.24 -9.65 -12.11
N ALA A 76 -17.73 -8.44 -11.83
CA ALA A 76 -17.97 -7.44 -12.87
C ALA A 76 -16.69 -7.04 -13.60
N PHE A 77 -15.56 -6.92 -12.89
CA PHE A 77 -14.25 -6.74 -13.54
C PHE A 77 -13.87 -7.94 -14.40
N LEU A 78 -14.04 -9.18 -13.92
CA LEU A 78 -13.77 -10.39 -14.73
C LEU A 78 -14.59 -10.44 -16.02
N ALA A 79 -15.83 -9.94 -15.98
CA ALA A 79 -16.70 -9.89 -17.16
C ALA A 79 -16.35 -8.75 -18.14
N GLU A 80 -15.65 -7.70 -17.68
CA GLU A 80 -15.23 -6.57 -18.52
C GLU A 80 -13.79 -6.68 -19.03
N ARG A 81 -12.93 -7.41 -18.32
CA ARG A 81 -11.51 -7.51 -18.66
C ARG A 81 -11.31 -8.29 -19.96
N ASP A 82 -10.45 -7.75 -20.80
CA ASP A 82 -9.90 -8.46 -21.96
C ASP A 82 -8.38 -8.62 -21.77
N GLY A 83 -7.99 -9.57 -20.92
CA GLY A 83 -6.58 -9.80 -20.58
C GLY A 83 -5.93 -8.78 -19.64
N HIS A 84 -6.51 -7.60 -19.44
CA HIS A 84 -6.04 -6.56 -18.50
C HIS A 84 -5.85 -7.11 -17.07
N TRP A 85 -4.83 -6.61 -16.37
CA TRP A 85 -4.46 -7.10 -15.05
C TRP A 85 -5.07 -6.27 -13.92
N ARG A 86 -5.38 -5.00 -14.20
CA ARG A 86 -5.97 -4.03 -13.26
C ARG A 86 -7.22 -3.40 -13.86
N LEU A 87 -8.15 -2.98 -13.00
CA LEU A 87 -9.32 -2.19 -13.40
C LEU A 87 -8.90 -0.88 -14.06
N SER A 88 -7.86 -0.22 -13.53
CA SER A 88 -7.37 1.06 -14.03
C SER A 88 -6.71 0.98 -15.42
N GLU A 89 -6.44 -0.23 -15.91
CA GLU A 89 -5.91 -0.46 -17.26
C GLU A 89 -7.03 -0.56 -18.32
N LEU A 90 -8.30 -0.63 -17.90
CA LEU A 90 -9.45 -0.67 -18.80
C LEU A 90 -9.90 0.74 -19.20
N ASP A 91 -10.14 0.95 -20.48
CA ASP A 91 -10.84 2.14 -20.97
C ASP A 91 -12.23 2.23 -20.34
N ASP A 92 -12.50 3.36 -19.68
CA ASP A 92 -13.71 3.63 -18.89
C ASP A 92 -14.06 2.52 -17.88
N GLY A 93 -13.05 1.78 -17.39
CA GLY A 93 -13.25 0.59 -16.55
C GLY A 93 -14.12 0.82 -15.31
N VAL A 94 -13.94 1.96 -14.64
CA VAL A 94 -14.74 2.35 -13.47
C VAL A 94 -16.22 2.50 -13.84
N ALA A 95 -16.53 3.15 -14.96
CA ALA A 95 -17.92 3.34 -15.40
C ALA A 95 -18.54 2.02 -15.85
N ARG A 96 -17.80 1.18 -16.59
CA ARG A 96 -18.27 -0.13 -17.08
C ARG A 96 -18.57 -1.10 -15.93
N VAL A 97 -17.65 -1.21 -14.98
CA VAL A 97 -17.86 -2.06 -13.80
C VAL A 97 -18.97 -1.51 -12.90
N ALA A 98 -19.04 -0.20 -12.67
CA ALA A 98 -20.14 0.40 -11.92
C ALA A 98 -21.51 0.14 -12.58
N ALA A 99 -21.60 0.23 -13.91
CA ALA A 99 -22.83 -0.03 -14.64
C ALA A 99 -23.33 -1.48 -14.46
N ARG A 100 -22.43 -2.47 -14.43
CA ARG A 100 -22.79 -3.87 -14.12
C ARG A 100 -23.36 -4.05 -12.72
N LEU A 101 -22.94 -3.20 -11.79
CA LEU A 101 -23.44 -3.19 -10.42
C LEU A 101 -24.70 -2.32 -10.25
N GLY A 102 -25.26 -1.77 -11.34
CA GLY A 102 -26.40 -0.87 -11.30
C GLY A 102 -26.09 0.50 -10.68
N ALA A 103 -24.81 0.92 -10.72
CA ALA A 103 -24.33 2.14 -10.10
C ALA A 103 -23.92 3.18 -11.15
N THR A 104 -23.86 4.44 -10.73
CA THR A 104 -23.33 5.54 -11.54
C THR A 104 -22.32 6.31 -10.71
N PRO A 105 -21.03 6.31 -11.09
CA PRO A 105 -20.01 7.06 -10.38
C PRO A 105 -20.33 8.56 -10.39
N PRO A 106 -20.16 9.28 -9.27
CA PRO A 106 -20.48 10.71 -9.18
C PRO A 106 -19.48 11.62 -9.93
N GLY A 107 -18.49 11.05 -10.63
CA GLY A 107 -17.48 11.82 -11.39
C GLY A 107 -16.44 12.53 -10.52
N LEU A 108 -16.43 12.31 -9.20
CA LEU A 108 -15.46 12.91 -8.30
C LEU A 108 -14.03 12.37 -8.56
N PRO A 109 -12.99 13.19 -8.34
CA PRO A 109 -11.61 12.74 -8.42
C PRO A 109 -11.32 11.67 -7.36
N ALA A 110 -10.36 10.79 -7.65
CA ALA A 110 -9.84 9.84 -6.67
C ALA A 110 -9.24 10.60 -5.47
N ALA A 111 -9.30 9.99 -4.29
CA ALA A 111 -8.58 10.51 -3.13
C ALA A 111 -7.07 10.50 -3.41
N ARG A 112 -6.36 11.53 -2.96
CA ARG A 112 -4.89 11.54 -3.05
C ARG A 112 -4.33 10.43 -2.15
N PRO A 113 -3.36 9.62 -2.62
CA PRO A 113 -2.72 8.64 -1.78
C PRO A 113 -1.94 9.32 -0.66
N VAL A 114 -1.95 8.70 0.52
CA VAL A 114 -1.00 9.03 1.58
C VAL A 114 0.38 8.55 1.12
N SER A 115 1.39 9.43 1.19
CA SER A 115 2.72 9.18 0.62
C SER A 115 3.60 8.30 1.52
N TRP A 116 3.42 8.37 2.84
CA TRP A 116 4.09 7.51 3.83
C TRP A 116 3.15 7.23 5.00
N GLY A 117 3.25 6.02 5.56
CA GLY A 117 2.39 5.57 6.66
C GLY A 117 2.65 6.30 7.98
N PRO A 118 1.91 5.96 9.04
CA PRO A 118 2.20 6.49 10.36
C PRO A 118 3.63 6.13 10.79
N ILE A 119 4.28 7.03 11.52
CA ILE A 119 5.59 6.86 12.16
C ILE A 119 5.49 7.44 13.57
N GLY A 120 6.05 6.74 14.56
CA GLY A 120 5.99 7.13 15.96
C GLY A 120 4.78 6.56 16.71
N ALA A 121 4.45 7.16 17.85
CA ALA A 121 3.32 6.74 18.66
C ALA A 121 1.99 7.26 18.11
N VAL A 122 0.97 6.42 18.17
CA VAL A 122 -0.40 6.72 17.75
C VAL A 122 -1.34 6.29 18.87
N SER A 123 -2.10 7.23 19.44
CA SER A 123 -3.12 6.91 20.43
C SER A 123 -4.29 6.15 19.79
N GLN A 124 -4.72 5.07 20.45
CA GLN A 124 -5.91 4.32 20.06
C GLN A 124 -7.14 4.82 20.84
N VAL A 125 -8.32 4.61 20.24
CA VAL A 125 -9.61 5.08 20.78
C VAL A 125 -9.98 4.47 22.13
N ASP A 126 -9.36 3.37 22.52
CA ASP A 126 -9.57 2.66 23.78
C ASP A 126 -8.46 2.91 24.80
N GLY A 127 -7.63 3.93 24.57
CA GLY A 127 -6.56 4.34 25.48
C GLY A 127 -5.26 3.53 25.37
N ARG A 128 -5.20 2.52 24.49
CA ARG A 128 -3.93 1.84 24.14
C ARG A 128 -3.10 2.67 23.16
N PHE A 129 -1.88 2.22 22.90
CA PHE A 129 -0.96 2.81 21.94
C PHE A 129 -0.71 1.86 20.78
N ALA A 130 -0.57 2.43 19.59
CA ALA A 130 0.12 1.79 18.49
C ALA A 130 1.47 2.48 18.27
N VAL A 131 2.52 1.71 18.01
CA VAL A 131 3.84 2.24 17.65
C VAL A 131 4.12 1.89 16.21
N ALA A 132 4.45 2.89 15.40
CA ALA A 132 4.76 2.72 13.99
C ALA A 132 6.23 3.05 13.71
N ALA A 133 6.86 2.27 12.84
CA ALA A 133 8.25 2.47 12.44
C ALA A 133 8.43 2.27 10.94
N ALA A 134 9.36 3.05 10.38
CA ALA A 134 9.86 2.80 9.04
C ALA A 134 10.68 1.50 9.04
N VAL A 135 10.61 0.77 7.94
CA VAL A 135 11.55 -0.32 7.66
C VAL A 135 12.39 0.14 6.47
N PRO A 136 13.65 0.56 6.68
CA PRO A 136 14.53 0.99 5.60
C PRO A 136 14.50 0.03 4.41
N LEU A 137 14.07 0.56 3.25
CA LEU A 137 13.92 -0.17 1.99
C LEU A 137 13.01 -1.42 2.05
N GLY A 138 12.15 -1.53 3.07
CA GLY A 138 11.28 -2.68 3.32
C GLY A 138 12.04 -3.97 3.64
N ARG A 139 13.24 -3.88 4.23
CA ARG A 139 14.07 -5.06 4.58
C ARG A 139 14.29 -5.15 6.08
N LEU A 140 13.92 -6.30 6.63
CA LEU A 140 14.17 -6.64 8.03
C LEU A 140 15.37 -7.58 8.15
N SER A 141 16.24 -7.30 9.11
CA SER A 141 17.24 -8.26 9.57
C SER A 141 16.61 -9.31 10.51
N PRO A 142 17.26 -10.47 10.71
CA PRO A 142 16.78 -11.46 11.68
C PRO A 142 16.71 -10.95 13.12
N SER A 143 17.53 -9.97 13.51
CA SER A 143 17.44 -9.35 14.84
C SER A 143 16.24 -8.41 14.94
N GLN A 144 15.99 -7.60 13.91
CA GLN A 144 14.81 -6.74 13.84
C GLN A 144 13.52 -7.55 13.85
N ALA A 145 13.45 -8.64 13.09
CA ALA A 145 12.30 -9.54 13.10
C ALA A 145 12.03 -10.14 14.50
N ARG A 146 13.08 -10.46 15.27
CA ARG A 146 12.94 -10.92 16.67
C ARG A 146 12.41 -9.84 17.60
N VAL A 147 12.86 -8.58 17.44
CA VAL A 147 12.32 -7.45 18.21
C VAL A 147 10.83 -7.25 17.91
N LEU A 148 10.45 -7.28 16.64
CA LEU A 148 9.05 -7.17 16.21
C LEU A 148 8.20 -8.34 16.74
N GLY A 149 8.75 -9.56 16.75
CA GLY A 149 8.08 -10.75 17.30
C GLY A 149 7.83 -10.70 18.81
N GLY A 150 8.39 -9.72 19.53
CA GLY A 150 8.08 -9.46 20.93
C GLY A 150 6.77 -8.68 21.15
N ALA A 151 6.15 -8.15 20.09
CA ALA A 151 4.88 -7.43 20.16
C ALA A 151 3.67 -8.38 20.02
N PRO A 152 2.48 -8.02 20.53
CA PRO A 152 1.27 -8.84 20.40
C PRO A 152 0.85 -9.08 18.95
N ALA A 153 1.11 -8.10 18.08
CA ALA A 153 0.85 -8.18 16.65
C ALA A 153 1.80 -7.25 15.89
N VAL A 154 2.05 -7.59 14.63
CA VAL A 154 2.81 -6.77 13.68
C VAL A 154 1.96 -6.59 12.44
N VAL A 155 1.70 -5.35 12.06
CA VAL A 155 1.01 -4.99 10.83
C VAL A 155 2.04 -4.42 9.86
N VAL A 156 2.25 -5.08 8.73
CA VAL A 156 3.05 -4.53 7.63
C VAL A 156 2.20 -3.50 6.89
N THR A 157 2.76 -2.33 6.64
CA THR A 157 2.05 -1.24 5.98
C THR A 157 2.34 -1.22 4.47
N PRO A 158 1.43 -0.68 3.63
CA PRO A 158 1.68 -0.51 2.20
C PRO A 158 2.83 0.46 1.90
N TRP A 159 3.28 1.23 2.90
CA TRP A 159 4.39 2.17 2.82
C TRP A 159 5.72 1.58 3.28
N ARG A 160 5.85 0.24 3.30
CA ARG A 160 7.08 -0.48 3.69
C ARG A 160 7.54 -0.14 5.10
N GLY A 161 6.57 0.04 6.00
CA GLY A 161 6.78 0.19 7.43
C GLY A 161 6.07 -0.91 8.20
N VAL A 162 6.08 -0.78 9.53
CA VAL A 162 5.34 -1.65 10.44
C VAL A 162 4.57 -0.82 11.47
N VAL A 163 3.44 -1.35 11.92
CA VAL A 163 2.67 -0.85 13.06
C VAL A 163 2.52 -1.98 14.08
N LEU A 164 2.81 -1.68 15.34
CA LEU A 164 2.63 -2.54 16.50
C LEU A 164 1.45 -2.01 17.30
N PRO A 165 0.23 -2.54 17.08
CA PRO A 165 -0.96 -2.06 17.74
C PRO A 165 -1.13 -2.67 19.14
N ASP A 166 -2.07 -2.12 19.88
CA ASP A 166 -2.60 -2.68 21.13
C ASP A 166 -1.56 -2.80 22.25
N LEU A 167 -0.61 -1.85 22.28
CA LEU A 167 0.41 -1.75 23.31
C LEU A 167 -0.13 -1.00 24.54
N PRO A 168 0.32 -1.37 25.76
CA PRO A 168 -0.09 -0.69 26.99
C PRO A 168 0.57 0.67 27.17
N ASP A 169 1.73 0.89 26.53
CA ASP A 169 2.53 2.11 26.59
C ASP A 169 3.38 2.27 25.31
N GLU A 170 4.13 3.37 25.22
CA GLU A 170 4.97 3.70 24.08
C GLU A 170 6.39 3.10 24.15
N SER A 171 6.68 2.20 25.10
CA SER A 171 8.05 1.69 25.35
C SER A 171 8.69 1.00 24.15
N PHE A 172 7.89 0.51 23.20
CA PHE A 172 8.39 -0.06 21.96
C PHE A 172 9.08 0.96 21.04
N LEU A 173 8.83 2.27 21.18
CA LEU A 173 9.50 3.29 20.39
C LEU A 173 11.03 3.20 20.50
N ALA A 174 11.52 3.14 21.74
CA ALA A 174 12.95 3.04 22.02
C ALA A 174 13.53 1.72 21.51
N ARG A 175 12.83 0.60 21.75
CA ARG A 175 13.29 -0.73 21.30
C ARG A 175 13.41 -0.83 19.78
N LEU A 176 12.49 -0.23 19.03
CA LEU A 176 12.55 -0.19 17.57
C LEU A 176 13.68 0.71 17.09
N ALA A 177 13.83 1.89 17.66
CA ALA A 177 14.92 2.81 17.33
C ALA A 177 16.30 2.17 17.59
N GLU A 178 16.50 1.54 18.74
CA GLU A 178 17.72 0.78 19.08
C GLU A 178 18.00 -0.38 18.11
N ALA A 179 16.94 -1.00 17.57
CA ALA A 179 17.05 -2.03 16.54
C ALA A 179 17.29 -1.48 15.12
N GLY A 180 17.44 -0.16 14.96
CA GLY A 180 17.63 0.49 13.67
C GLY A 180 16.36 0.57 12.82
N LEU A 181 15.18 0.56 13.45
CA LEU A 181 13.88 0.81 12.81
C LEU A 181 13.42 2.22 13.20
N PRO A 182 13.51 3.21 12.30
CA PRO A 182 13.22 4.60 12.64
C PRO A 182 11.76 4.80 13.09
N THR A 183 11.60 5.45 14.23
CA THR A 183 10.31 5.82 14.83
C THR A 183 10.07 7.33 14.86
N ASP A 184 11.04 8.10 14.35
CA ASP A 184 10.96 9.56 14.19
C ASP A 184 10.36 9.89 12.80
N PRO A 185 9.24 10.62 12.72
CA PRO A 185 8.67 11.10 11.46
C PRO A 185 9.64 11.94 10.60
N ASP A 186 10.64 12.58 11.22
CA ASP A 186 11.65 13.39 10.52
C ASP A 186 12.88 12.57 10.09
N SER A 187 12.83 11.24 10.24
CA SER A 187 13.92 10.37 9.82
C SER A 187 14.20 10.49 8.31
N PRO A 188 15.47 10.50 7.87
CA PRO A 188 15.83 10.52 6.45
C PRO A 188 15.38 9.26 5.68
N TRP A 189 14.89 8.23 6.37
CA TRP A 189 14.29 7.05 5.74
C TRP A 189 12.82 7.24 5.35
N VAL A 190 12.13 8.24 5.90
CA VAL A 190 10.73 8.51 5.56
C VAL A 190 10.65 8.97 4.11
N GLY A 191 9.82 8.30 3.32
CA GLY A 191 9.68 8.57 1.89
C GLY A 191 10.77 7.97 0.99
N VAL A 192 11.77 7.28 1.54
CA VAL A 192 12.82 6.62 0.75
C VAL A 192 12.46 5.16 0.50
N THR A 193 12.34 4.80 -0.78
CA THR A 193 12.00 3.43 -1.18
C THR A 193 12.85 2.99 -2.34
N ALA A 194 12.95 1.68 -2.55
CA ALA A 194 13.67 1.12 -3.69
C ALA A 194 13.01 -0.16 -4.20
N CYS A 195 13.24 -0.46 -5.48
CA CYS A 195 12.97 -1.79 -6.01
C CYS A 195 14.01 -2.81 -5.50
N VAL A 196 14.01 -4.03 -6.06
CA VAL A 196 14.98 -5.06 -5.66
C VAL A 196 16.41 -4.69 -6.05
N GLY A 197 16.61 -4.09 -7.21
CA GLY A 197 17.94 -3.75 -7.73
C GLY A 197 18.82 -4.96 -8.07
N SER A 198 20.05 -4.68 -8.50
CA SER A 198 21.13 -5.66 -8.51
C SER A 198 21.59 -5.97 -7.08
N PRO A 199 22.08 -7.17 -6.75
CA PRO A 199 22.13 -8.38 -7.59
C PRO A 199 20.82 -9.18 -7.64
N GLY A 200 19.78 -8.75 -6.92
CA GLY A 200 18.54 -9.52 -6.77
C GLY A 200 17.61 -9.53 -8.00
N CYS A 201 17.87 -8.69 -9.00
CA CYS A 201 17.10 -8.58 -10.23
C CYS A 201 18.04 -8.50 -11.44
N GLY A 202 17.99 -9.51 -12.32
CA GLY A 202 18.84 -9.56 -13.52
C GLY A 202 18.53 -8.49 -14.58
N ARG A 203 17.49 -7.67 -14.41
CA ARG A 203 17.18 -6.52 -15.26
C ARG A 203 17.76 -5.20 -14.74
N ALA A 204 18.28 -5.18 -13.51
CA ALA A 204 18.72 -3.94 -12.90
C ALA A 204 20.10 -3.51 -13.40
N HIS A 205 20.27 -2.22 -13.66
CA HIS A 205 21.53 -1.60 -14.06
C HIS A 205 22.45 -1.28 -12.87
N ALA A 206 21.93 -1.17 -11.65
CA ALA A 206 22.69 -0.83 -10.45
C ALA A 206 22.16 -1.53 -9.18
N ASP A 207 22.97 -1.55 -8.12
CA ASP A 207 22.54 -1.89 -6.76
C ASP A 207 21.87 -0.68 -6.12
N VAL A 208 20.63 -0.43 -6.55
CA VAL A 208 19.86 0.74 -6.14
C VAL A 208 19.57 0.79 -4.63
N ARG A 209 19.74 -0.33 -3.92
CA ARG A 209 19.55 -0.38 -2.46
C ARG A 209 20.80 0.08 -1.74
N ALA A 210 21.98 -0.31 -2.21
CA ALA A 210 23.24 0.24 -1.72
C ALA A 210 23.31 1.75 -2.01
N ASP A 211 22.92 2.16 -3.23
CA ASP A 211 22.93 3.57 -3.63
C ASP A 211 21.94 4.39 -2.77
N ALA A 212 20.73 3.89 -2.55
CA ALA A 212 19.77 4.53 -1.65
C ALA A 212 20.29 4.64 -0.21
N LEU A 213 20.98 3.61 0.30
CA LEU A 213 21.58 3.63 1.64
C LEU A 213 22.66 4.71 1.76
N GLU A 214 23.50 4.89 0.75
CA GLU A 214 24.54 5.93 0.75
C GLU A 214 23.94 7.35 0.69
N HIS A 215 22.80 7.51 0.03
CA HIS A 215 22.24 8.84 -0.30
C HIS A 215 20.96 9.22 0.45
N HIS A 216 20.42 8.37 1.33
CA HIS A 216 19.14 8.62 2.02
C HIS A 216 19.10 9.93 2.81
N GLY A 217 20.23 10.37 3.39
CA GLY A 217 20.33 11.64 4.12
C GLY A 217 20.64 12.85 3.25
N ALA A 218 21.01 12.65 1.98
CA ALA A 218 21.40 13.71 1.07
C ALA A 218 20.27 14.16 0.14
N HIS A 219 19.06 13.61 0.32
CA HIS A 219 17.94 13.84 -0.58
C HIS A 219 17.58 15.32 -0.69
N PRO A 220 17.89 15.95 -1.83
CA PRO A 220 17.43 17.29 -2.12
C PRO A 220 16.05 17.10 -2.74
N SER A 221 14.98 17.22 -1.98
CA SER A 221 13.67 17.20 -2.61
C SER A 221 12.75 18.21 -1.97
N HIS A 222 11.97 18.85 -2.83
CA HIS A 222 10.97 19.85 -2.51
C HIS A 222 9.79 19.27 -1.70
N GLY A 223 10.05 18.40 -0.71
CA GLY A 223 9.07 17.69 0.11
C GLY A 223 8.53 16.39 -0.50
N LEU A 224 9.11 15.86 -1.57
CA LEU A 224 8.61 14.66 -2.25
C LEU A 224 9.34 13.37 -1.83
N PRO A 225 8.65 12.21 -1.75
CA PRO A 225 9.26 10.90 -1.61
C PRO A 225 10.21 10.58 -2.77
N VAL A 226 11.18 9.69 -2.54
CA VAL A 226 12.13 9.23 -3.55
C VAL A 226 12.05 7.72 -3.72
N HIS A 227 11.94 7.26 -4.97
CA HIS A 227 11.96 5.84 -5.32
C HIS A 227 13.16 5.51 -6.21
N TRP A 228 14.05 4.67 -5.71
CA TRP A 228 15.23 4.19 -6.41
C TRP A 228 14.91 2.94 -7.25
N VAL A 229 15.08 3.03 -8.56
CA VAL A 229 14.69 1.99 -9.51
C VAL A 229 15.86 1.53 -10.37
N GLY A 230 16.00 0.22 -10.52
CA GLY A 230 17.13 -0.36 -11.24
C GLY A 230 16.94 -0.41 -12.77
N CYS A 231 15.73 -0.14 -13.26
CA CYS A 231 15.40 -0.17 -14.69
C CYS A 231 14.07 0.56 -14.94
N ASP A 232 13.76 0.72 -16.23
CA ASP A 232 12.54 1.34 -16.76
C ASP A 232 11.22 0.80 -16.16
N ARG A 233 11.19 -0.46 -15.71
CA ARG A 233 10.00 -1.11 -15.13
C ARG A 233 9.55 -0.51 -13.79
N ALA A 234 10.45 0.15 -13.04
CA ALA A 234 10.12 0.86 -11.80
C ALA A 234 9.30 0.04 -10.76
N CYS A 235 9.67 -1.22 -10.56
CA CYS A 235 8.93 -2.14 -9.70
C CYS A 235 8.76 -1.60 -8.27
N GLY A 236 7.51 -1.49 -7.83
CA GLY A 236 7.18 -1.06 -6.47
C GLY A 236 7.19 0.45 -6.26
N SER A 237 7.11 1.23 -7.34
CA SER A 237 6.90 2.68 -7.25
C SER A 237 5.73 2.99 -6.31
N PRO A 238 5.89 3.95 -5.39
CA PRO A 238 4.81 4.34 -4.49
C PRO A 238 3.66 4.98 -5.27
N ALA A 239 2.45 4.94 -4.70
CA ALA A 239 1.33 5.68 -5.23
C ALA A 239 1.53 7.19 -5.00
N GLY A 240 1.10 8.01 -5.96
CA GLY A 240 1.19 9.46 -5.88
C GLY A 240 2.49 10.02 -6.45
N GLU A 241 2.65 11.33 -6.31
CA GLU A 241 3.81 12.07 -6.79
C GLU A 241 5.06 11.72 -5.97
N HIS A 242 6.14 11.38 -6.67
CA HIS A 242 7.43 11.03 -6.09
C HIS A 242 8.52 11.27 -7.12
N LEU A 243 9.75 11.49 -6.65
CA LEU A 243 10.93 11.53 -7.49
C LEU A 243 11.39 10.11 -7.80
N ARG A 244 11.64 9.81 -9.06
CA ARG A 244 12.20 8.54 -9.50
C ARG A 244 13.69 8.70 -9.77
N MET A 245 14.51 7.99 -9.01
CA MET A 245 15.96 7.85 -9.25
C MET A 245 16.19 6.58 -10.05
N GLU A 246 16.31 6.70 -11.37
CA GLU A 246 16.45 5.55 -12.26
C GLU A 246 17.89 5.28 -12.66
N ALA A 247 18.35 4.06 -12.39
CA ALA A 247 19.61 3.55 -12.88
C ALA A 247 19.47 3.17 -14.38
N THR A 248 20.40 3.69 -15.17
CA THR A 248 20.59 3.38 -16.60
C THR A 248 22.00 2.85 -16.82
N ALA A 249 22.32 2.42 -18.04
CA ALA A 249 23.69 2.07 -18.41
C ALA A 249 24.69 3.23 -18.26
N GLY A 250 24.23 4.48 -18.26
CA GLY A 250 25.06 5.69 -18.15
C GLY A 250 25.09 6.35 -16.78
N GLY A 251 24.53 5.71 -15.74
CA GLY A 251 24.34 6.30 -14.41
C GLY A 251 22.87 6.60 -14.09
N TYR A 252 22.61 7.54 -13.19
CA TYR A 252 21.26 7.85 -12.71
C TYR A 252 20.61 9.04 -13.44
N VAL A 253 19.31 8.91 -13.71
CA VAL A 253 18.44 10.00 -14.16
C VAL A 253 17.30 10.22 -13.17
N THR A 254 16.88 11.48 -13.01
CA THR A 254 15.71 11.87 -12.23
C THR A 254 14.51 12.09 -13.14
N ALA A 255 13.37 11.49 -12.83
CA ALA A 255 12.10 11.68 -13.51
C ALA A 255 10.96 11.89 -12.52
#